data_AF-A0AAU6DRZ8-F1
#
_entry.id   AF-A0AAU6DRZ8-F1
#
_cell.length_a   1.000
_cell.length_b   1.000
_cell.length_c   1.000
_cell.angle_alpha   90.00
_cell.angle_beta   90.00
_cell.angle_gamma   90.00
#
_symmetry.space_group_name_H-M   'P 1'
#
loop_
_entity.id
_entity.type
_entity.pdbx_description
1 polymer ?
#
loop_
_entity_poly.entity_id
_entity_poly.type
_entity_poly.pdbx_seq_one_letter_code
_entity_poly.pdbx_strand_id
1 'polypeptide(L)'
;MHEHSQVGLDALAVDAGMPVFAVRRVMEGQFVVSWAATYTLAHLLGGQPGDLRLLWESASKSVPRRPDPPRLGRHLAAGLRGARLAAGYPAAAALCIPAFTEEEAEAVFDGRLVPEWSVLCDVLHRLGADPEPFKSLWAAHRASRNRRP
;
A
#
# COMPACT_ATOMS: atom_id res chain seq x y z
N MET A 1 -14.00 8.55 26.83
CA MET A 1 -14.13 7.48 25.83
C MET A 1 -12.88 7.50 24.92
N HIS A 2 -11.73 6.96 25.38
CA HIS A 2 -10.46 6.90 24.61
C HIS A 2 -9.45 5.85 25.15
N GLU A 3 -9.89 4.77 25.82
CA GLU A 3 -8.96 3.89 26.56
C GLU A 3 -8.62 2.57 25.84
N HIS A 4 -9.29 2.24 24.72
CA HIS A 4 -9.05 0.96 24.01
C HIS A 4 -7.82 0.96 23.08
N SER A 5 -7.29 2.12 22.69
CA SER A 5 -6.16 2.19 21.73
C SER A 5 -4.77 2.19 22.39
N GLN A 6 -4.66 2.52 23.69
CA GLN A 6 -3.35 2.56 24.37
C GLN A 6 -2.80 1.16 24.64
N VAL A 7 -3.63 0.26 25.17
CA VAL A 7 -3.26 -1.15 25.43
C VAL A 7 -2.81 -1.85 24.13
N GLY A 8 -3.44 -1.52 23.00
CA GLY A 8 -3.04 -2.05 21.70
C GLY A 8 -1.67 -1.54 21.22
N LEU A 9 -1.36 -0.26 21.40
CA LEU A 9 -0.07 0.31 21.02
C LEU A 9 1.06 -0.12 21.94
N ASP A 10 0.79 -0.26 23.24
CA ASP A 10 1.77 -0.71 24.23
C ASP A 10 2.17 -2.17 23.97
N ALA A 11 1.20 -3.06 23.71
CA ALA A 11 1.46 -4.44 23.33
C ALA A 11 2.22 -4.53 21.99
N LEU A 12 1.77 -3.77 20.97
CA LEU A 12 2.44 -3.71 19.68
C LEU A 12 3.89 -3.24 19.78
N ALA A 13 4.17 -2.27 20.65
CA ALA A 13 5.51 -1.75 20.90
C ALA A 13 6.43 -2.80 21.54
N VAL A 14 5.92 -3.55 22.52
CA VAL A 14 6.64 -4.68 23.13
C VAL A 14 6.96 -5.74 22.08
N ASP A 15 5.96 -6.16 21.31
CA ASP A 15 6.11 -7.22 20.30
C ASP A 15 7.02 -6.80 19.14
N ALA A 16 7.00 -5.51 18.76
CA ALA A 16 7.88 -4.96 17.73
C ALA A 16 9.30 -4.63 18.25
N GLY A 17 9.55 -4.73 19.55
CA GLY A 17 10.81 -4.31 20.17
C GLY A 17 11.10 -2.81 20.00
N MET A 18 10.05 -1.98 19.95
CA MET A 18 10.13 -0.54 19.69
C MET A 18 9.59 0.27 20.87
N PRO A 19 10.06 1.49 21.10
CA PRO A 19 9.40 2.39 22.04
C PRO A 19 7.99 2.75 21.58
N VAL A 20 7.03 2.82 22.50
CA VAL A 20 5.61 3.17 22.22
C VAL A 20 5.47 4.49 21.46
N PHE A 21 6.26 5.50 21.86
CA PHE A 21 6.25 6.79 21.15
C PHE A 21 6.70 6.65 19.69
N ALA A 22 7.63 5.75 19.39
CA ALA A 22 8.11 5.50 18.04
C ALA A 22 7.03 4.80 17.21
N VAL A 23 6.36 3.79 17.76
CA VAL A 23 5.22 3.11 17.12
C VAL A 23 4.11 4.13 16.81
N ARG A 24 3.72 4.96 17.77
CA ARG A 24 2.71 6.01 17.57
C ARG A 24 3.08 6.94 16.41
N ARG A 25 4.30 7.47 16.40
CA ARG A 25 4.75 8.38 15.34
C ARG A 25 4.82 7.73 13.96
N VAL A 26 5.13 6.43 13.89
CA VAL A 26 5.06 5.67 12.64
C VAL A 26 3.62 5.53 12.16
N MET A 27 2.69 5.21 13.06
CA MET A 27 1.25 5.11 12.74
C MET A 27 0.67 6.47 12.33
N GLU A 28 1.17 7.56 12.90
CA GLU A 28 0.83 8.93 12.53
C GLU A 28 1.55 9.42 11.25
N GLY A 29 2.38 8.58 10.62
CA GLY A 29 3.10 8.93 9.40
C GLY A 29 4.20 9.99 9.58
N GLN A 30 4.65 10.26 10.80
CA GLN A 30 5.61 11.33 11.10
C GLN A 30 7.05 11.02 10.67
N PHE A 31 7.43 9.73 10.58
CA PHE A 31 8.70 9.31 10.01
C PHE A 31 8.68 7.86 9.51
N VAL A 32 9.63 7.53 8.64
CA VAL A 32 9.78 6.20 8.04
C VAL A 32 10.82 5.40 8.82
N VAL A 33 10.43 4.24 9.37
CA VAL A 33 11.35 3.31 10.02
C VAL A 33 12.06 2.40 9.01
N SER A 34 13.02 1.61 9.49
CA SER A 34 13.67 0.60 8.64
C SER A 34 12.64 -0.38 8.05
N TRP A 35 13.03 -1.04 6.95
CA TRP A 35 12.18 -2.07 6.37
C TRP A 35 11.86 -3.20 7.36
N ALA A 36 12.84 -3.62 8.17
CA ALA A 36 12.64 -4.67 9.17
C ALA A 36 11.57 -4.28 10.20
N ALA A 37 11.57 -3.03 10.66
CA ALA A 37 10.54 -2.52 11.56
C ALA A 37 9.17 -2.42 10.87
N THR A 38 9.12 -1.90 9.63
CA THR A 38 7.88 -1.83 8.83
C THR A 38 7.28 -3.21 8.61
N TYR A 39 8.12 -4.20 8.29
CA TYR A 39 7.73 -5.59 8.12
C TYR A 39 7.11 -6.16 9.38
N THR A 40 7.77 -5.96 10.52
CA THR A 40 7.34 -6.47 11.83
C THR A 40 6.00 -5.87 12.22
N LEU A 41 5.85 -4.54 12.10
CA LEU A 41 4.59 -3.85 12.41
C LEU A 41 3.45 -4.31 11.50
N ALA A 42 3.70 -4.45 10.19
CA ALA A 42 2.69 -4.94 9.26
C ALA A 42 2.23 -6.36 9.61
N HIS A 43 3.17 -7.24 9.96
CA HIS A 43 2.87 -8.61 10.35
C HIS A 43 2.06 -8.69 11.65
N LEU A 44 2.47 -7.95 12.68
CA LEU A 44 1.77 -7.91 13.97
C LEU A 44 0.34 -7.34 13.86
N LEU A 45 0.11 -6.42 12.92
CA LEU A 45 -1.20 -5.85 12.63
C LEU A 45 -2.05 -6.73 11.69
N GLY A 46 -1.58 -7.94 11.35
CA GLY A 46 -2.28 -8.86 10.45
C GLY A 46 -2.27 -8.46 8.97
N GLY A 47 -1.49 -7.44 8.61
CA GLY A 47 -1.27 -7.02 7.24
C GLY A 47 -0.26 -7.92 6.51
N GLN A 48 -0.21 -7.79 5.19
CA GLN A 48 0.82 -8.42 4.37
C GLN A 48 1.99 -7.44 4.20
N PRO A 49 3.19 -7.71 4.75
CA PRO A 49 4.31 -6.78 4.67
C PRO A 49 4.65 -6.37 3.23
N GLY A 50 4.54 -7.30 2.28
CA GLY A 50 4.79 -7.04 0.85
C GLY A 50 3.92 -5.93 0.26
N ASP A 51 2.74 -5.68 0.82
CA ASP A 51 1.83 -4.63 0.35
C ASP A 51 2.36 -3.22 0.68
N LEU A 52 3.12 -3.08 1.77
CA LEU A 52 3.72 -1.80 2.16
C LEU A 52 5.07 -1.54 1.50
N ARG A 53 5.64 -2.52 0.78
CA ARG A 53 7.01 -2.42 0.24
C ARG A 53 7.18 -1.23 -0.68
N LEU A 54 6.24 -1.02 -1.60
CA LEU A 54 6.30 0.10 -2.55
C LEU A 54 6.25 1.46 -1.84
N LEU A 55 5.32 1.60 -0.89
CA LEU A 55 5.15 2.83 -0.12
C LEU A 55 6.40 3.11 0.72
N TRP A 56 6.96 2.07 1.35
CA TRP A 56 8.19 2.19 2.13
C TRP A 56 9.39 2.60 1.26
N GLU A 57 9.59 2.00 0.08
CA GLU A 57 10.69 2.36 -0.82
C GLU A 57 10.58 3.81 -1.27
N SER A 58 9.37 4.26 -1.62
CA SER A 58 9.09 5.66 -1.97
C SER A 58 9.38 6.62 -0.83
N ALA A 59 8.87 6.34 0.38
CA ALA A 59 8.99 7.24 1.52
C ALA A 59 10.41 7.26 2.13
N SER A 60 11.13 6.14 2.10
CA SER A 60 12.51 6.01 2.61
C SER A 60 13.58 6.61 1.70
N LYS A 61 13.21 7.15 0.52
CA LYS A 61 14.14 7.54 -0.56
C LYS A 61 15.06 6.39 -1.01
N SER A 62 14.66 5.14 -0.76
CA SER A 62 15.38 3.97 -1.25
C SER A 62 15.16 3.84 -2.76
N VAL A 63 16.19 3.41 -3.50
CA VAL A 63 16.01 3.12 -4.94
C VAL A 63 15.02 1.96 -5.07
N PRO A 64 13.87 2.13 -5.74
CA PRO A 64 12.89 1.07 -5.88
C PRO A 64 13.50 -0.11 -6.63
N ARG A 65 13.43 -1.31 -6.05
CA ARG A 65 13.93 -2.49 -6.74
C ARG A 65 12.91 -2.86 -7.81
N ARG A 66 13.28 -2.68 -9.09
CA ARG A 66 12.35 -2.92 -10.20
C ARG A 66 11.93 -4.41 -10.18
N PRO A 67 10.63 -4.72 -10.05
CA PRO A 67 10.18 -6.11 -10.01
C PRO A 67 10.30 -6.77 -11.38
N ASP A 68 10.42 -8.11 -11.38
CA ASP A 68 10.42 -8.87 -12.63
C ASP A 68 9.13 -8.61 -13.43
N PRO A 69 9.19 -8.55 -14.78
CA PRO A 69 8.02 -8.29 -15.64
C PRO A 69 6.77 -9.12 -15.33
N PRO A 70 6.84 -10.45 -15.09
CA PRO A 70 5.65 -11.24 -14.78
C PRO A 70 5.03 -10.92 -13.41
N ARG A 71 5.76 -10.24 -12.52
CA ARG A 71 5.32 -9.88 -11.18
C ARG A 71 4.83 -8.43 -11.07
N LEU A 72 4.94 -7.63 -12.13
CA LEU A 72 4.60 -6.20 -12.09
C LEU A 72 3.14 -5.93 -11.68
N GLY A 73 2.18 -6.69 -12.23
CA GLY A 73 0.77 -6.56 -11.85
C GLY A 73 0.52 -6.88 -10.38
N ARG A 74 1.21 -7.90 -9.84
CA ARG A 74 1.14 -8.26 -8.42
C ARG A 74 1.76 -7.19 -7.52
N HIS A 75 2.86 -6.56 -7.93
CA HIS A 75 3.48 -5.48 -7.17
C HIS A 75 2.63 -4.21 -7.17
N LEU A 76 1.96 -3.91 -8.30
CA LEU A 76 1.00 -2.83 -8.37
C LEU A 76 -0.18 -3.07 -7.42
N ALA A 77 -0.78 -4.26 -7.48
CA ALA A 77 -1.87 -4.66 -6.60
C ALA A 77 -1.46 -4.63 -5.12
N ALA A 78 -0.26 -5.11 -4.80
CA ALA A 78 0.31 -5.04 -3.45
C ALA A 78 0.44 -3.59 -2.98
N GLY A 79 1.00 -2.71 -3.79
CA GLY A 79 1.08 -1.28 -3.46
C GLY A 79 -0.30 -0.65 -3.24
N LEU A 80 -1.31 -1.03 -4.02
CA LEU A 80 -2.68 -0.51 -3.88
C LEU A 80 -3.35 -1.01 -2.61
N ARG A 81 -3.15 -2.27 -2.23
CA ARG A 81 -3.57 -2.78 -0.92
C ARG A 81 -2.85 -2.06 0.22
N GLY A 82 -1.56 -1.75 0.03
CA GLY A 82 -0.80 -0.91 0.97
C GLY A 82 -1.39 0.49 1.12
N ALA A 83 -1.76 1.13 0.00
CA ALA A 83 -2.41 2.45 0.03
C ALA A 83 -3.79 2.39 0.70
N ARG A 84 -4.58 1.34 0.41
CA ARG A 84 -5.86 1.07 1.08
C ARG A 84 -5.67 0.90 2.58
N LEU A 85 -4.66 0.14 3.00
CA LEU A 85 -4.34 -0.04 4.42
C LEU A 85 -3.94 1.28 5.09
N ALA A 86 -3.08 2.07 4.46
CA ALA A 86 -2.65 3.37 4.97
C ALA A 86 -3.81 4.38 5.09
N ALA A 87 -4.83 4.26 4.22
CA ALA A 87 -6.05 5.06 4.27
C ALA A 87 -7.06 4.60 5.34
N GLY A 88 -6.72 3.62 6.19
CA GLY A 88 -7.64 3.06 7.18
C GLY A 88 -8.58 1.99 6.65
N TYR A 89 -8.18 1.31 5.56
CA TYR A 89 -8.90 0.20 4.94
C TYR A 89 -10.35 0.51 4.54
N PRO A 90 -10.60 1.56 3.72
CA PRO A 90 -11.94 1.88 3.26
C PRO A 90 -12.55 0.72 2.45
N ALA A 91 -13.89 0.59 2.49
CA ALA A 91 -14.63 -0.37 1.67
C ALA A 91 -14.46 -0.05 0.17
N ALA A 92 -14.48 -1.08 -0.69
CA ALA A 92 -14.32 -0.89 -2.13
C ALA A 92 -15.41 0.00 -2.74
N ALA A 93 -16.65 -0.10 -2.25
CA ALA A 93 -17.75 0.80 -2.59
C ALA A 93 -17.41 2.30 -2.42
N ALA A 94 -16.58 2.66 -1.43
CA ALA A 94 -16.17 4.05 -1.20
C ALA A 94 -15.21 4.58 -2.27
N LEU A 95 -14.63 3.69 -3.08
CA LEU A 95 -13.70 4.01 -4.16
C LEU A 95 -14.36 4.04 -5.53
N CYS A 96 -15.64 3.67 -5.64
CA CYS A 96 -16.37 3.64 -6.90
C CYS A 96 -16.49 5.03 -7.55
N ILE A 97 -16.11 5.12 -8.82
CA ILE A 97 -16.35 6.27 -9.71
C ILE A 97 -17.26 5.82 -10.86
N PRO A 98 -17.88 6.74 -11.62
CA PRO A 98 -18.72 6.36 -12.77
C PRO A 98 -18.05 5.40 -13.77
N ALA A 99 -16.71 5.39 -13.84
CA ALA A 99 -15.91 4.52 -14.69
C ALA A 99 -15.22 3.35 -13.93
N PHE A 100 -15.60 3.08 -12.68
CA PHE A 100 -14.97 2.07 -11.82
C PHE A 100 -15.95 1.53 -10.78
N THR A 101 -16.41 0.32 -11.01
CA THR A 101 -17.35 -0.41 -10.15
C THR A 101 -16.67 -1.04 -8.94
N GLU A 102 -17.46 -1.52 -7.99
CA GLU A 102 -16.94 -2.22 -6.79
C GLU A 102 -16.24 -3.53 -7.16
N GLU A 103 -16.79 -4.29 -8.11
CA GLU A 103 -16.18 -5.54 -8.60
C GLU A 103 -14.84 -5.28 -9.30
N GLU A 104 -14.74 -4.20 -10.06
CA GLU A 104 -13.47 -3.76 -10.63
C GLU A 104 -12.49 -3.32 -9.55
N ALA A 105 -12.94 -2.62 -8.50
CA ALA A 105 -12.11 -2.24 -7.37
C ALA A 105 -11.50 -3.46 -6.67
N GLU A 106 -12.30 -4.48 -6.35
CA GLU A 106 -11.80 -5.72 -5.77
C GLU A 106 -10.90 -6.49 -6.74
N ALA A 107 -11.23 -6.54 -8.03
CA ALA A 107 -10.34 -7.12 -9.04
C ALA A 107 -8.99 -6.39 -9.15
N VAL A 108 -8.94 -5.08 -8.94
CA VAL A 108 -7.70 -4.30 -8.90
C VAL A 108 -6.89 -4.61 -7.64
N PHE A 109 -7.52 -4.67 -6.47
CA PHE A 109 -6.83 -5.04 -5.23
C PHE A 109 -6.31 -6.48 -5.25
N ASP A 110 -6.98 -7.39 -5.94
CA ASP A 110 -6.51 -8.76 -6.15
C ASP A 110 -5.46 -8.89 -7.26
N GLY A 111 -5.21 -7.82 -8.02
CA GLY A 111 -4.29 -7.81 -9.15
C GLY A 111 -4.78 -8.59 -10.37
N ARG A 112 -6.09 -8.88 -10.43
CA ARG A 112 -6.76 -9.47 -11.60
C ARG A 112 -7.02 -8.43 -12.69
N LEU A 113 -7.18 -7.17 -12.31
CA LEU A 113 -7.40 -6.04 -13.21
C LEU A 113 -6.31 -4.99 -13.01
N VAL A 114 -5.85 -4.37 -14.11
CA VAL A 114 -5.01 -3.17 -14.06
C VAL A 114 -5.70 -2.11 -14.90
N PRO A 115 -6.26 -1.05 -14.28
CA PRO A 115 -7.06 -0.07 -14.98
C PRO A 115 -6.19 0.89 -15.82
N GLU A 116 -6.84 1.80 -16.54
CA GLU A 116 -6.14 2.93 -17.15
C GLU A 116 -5.52 3.85 -16.09
N TRP A 117 -4.47 4.58 -16.47
CA TRP A 117 -3.73 5.44 -15.54
C TRP A 117 -4.62 6.50 -14.89
N SER A 118 -5.54 7.09 -15.64
CA SER A 118 -6.49 8.10 -15.12
C SER A 118 -7.34 7.56 -13.97
N VAL A 119 -7.95 6.39 -14.17
CA VAL A 119 -8.75 5.71 -13.14
C VAL A 119 -7.90 5.38 -11.92
N LEU A 120 -6.67 4.93 -12.13
CA LEU A 120 -5.75 4.61 -11.04
C LEU A 120 -5.37 5.84 -10.21
N CYS A 121 -5.12 6.98 -10.86
CA CYS A 121 -4.89 8.26 -10.16
C CYS A 121 -6.08 8.66 -9.29
N ASP A 122 -7.30 8.55 -9.81
CA ASP A 122 -8.51 8.91 -9.06
C ASP A 122 -8.67 8.04 -7.80
N VAL A 123 -8.41 6.73 -7.92
CA VAL A 123 -8.40 5.80 -6.78
C VAL A 123 -7.32 6.18 -5.77
N LEU A 124 -6.09 6.46 -6.22
CA LEU A 124 -4.98 6.83 -5.34
C LEU A 124 -5.24 8.14 -4.59
N HIS A 125 -5.78 9.16 -5.26
CA HIS A 125 -6.14 10.42 -4.61
C HIS A 125 -7.23 10.23 -3.54
N ARG A 126 -8.23 9.37 -3.79
CA ARG A 126 -9.25 9.03 -2.77
C ARG A 126 -8.67 8.28 -1.58
N LEU A 127 -7.62 7.51 -1.80
CA LEU A 127 -6.84 6.86 -0.74
C LEU A 127 -5.84 7.81 -0.07
N GLY A 128 -5.73 9.07 -0.50
CA GLY A 128 -4.73 10.01 -0.01
C GLY A 128 -3.29 9.63 -0.36
N ALA A 129 -3.09 8.74 -1.33
CA ALA A 129 -1.79 8.28 -1.77
C ALA A 129 -1.26 9.12 -2.93
N ASP A 130 0.06 9.38 -2.91
CA ASP A 130 0.75 9.97 -4.06
C ASP A 130 0.76 8.97 -5.24
N PRO A 131 0.28 9.36 -6.43
CA PRO A 131 0.30 8.48 -7.59
C PRO A 131 1.70 8.23 -8.17
N GLU A 132 2.66 9.14 -7.98
CA GLU A 132 3.95 9.07 -8.70
C GLU A 132 4.73 7.75 -8.51
N PRO A 133 4.79 7.15 -7.29
CA PRO A 133 5.43 5.84 -7.07
C PRO A 133 4.79 4.70 -7.86
N PHE A 134 3.50 4.79 -8.17
CA PHE A 134 2.75 3.77 -8.89
C PHE A 134 2.92 3.86 -10.41
N LYS A 135 3.22 5.06 -10.92
CA LYS A 135 3.32 5.35 -12.37
C LYS A 135 4.36 4.48 -13.06
N SER A 136 5.52 4.31 -12.44
CA SER A 136 6.62 3.52 -12.99
C SER A 136 6.28 2.03 -13.07
N LEU A 137 5.56 1.49 -12.08
CA LEU A 137 5.08 0.10 -12.09
C LEU A 137 3.96 -0.10 -13.12
N TRP A 138 3.02 0.84 -13.21
CA TRP A 138 1.93 0.82 -14.18
C TRP A 138 2.46 0.84 -15.62
N ALA A 139 3.38 1.76 -15.92
CA ALA A 139 3.98 1.90 -17.25
C ALA A 139 4.78 0.65 -17.65
N ALA A 140 5.55 0.09 -16.70
CA ALA A 140 6.28 -1.15 -16.94
C ALA A 140 5.34 -2.34 -17.21
N HIS A 141 4.23 -2.45 -16.47
CA HIS A 141 3.23 -3.50 -16.66
C HIS A 141 2.59 -3.40 -18.05
N ARG A 142 2.17 -2.20 -18.47
CA ARG A 142 1.62 -1.95 -19.82
C ARG A 142 2.62 -2.31 -20.92
N ALA A 143 3.87 -1.87 -20.80
CA ALA A 143 4.92 -2.19 -21.76
C ALA A 143 5.20 -3.70 -21.87
N SER A 144 5.08 -4.45 -20.77
CA SER A 144 5.25 -5.92 -20.77
C SER A 144 4.11 -6.66 -21.47
N ARG A 145 2.88 -6.11 -21.45
CA ARG A 145 1.72 -6.70 -22.14
C ARG A 145 1.77 -6.47 -23.64
N ASN A 146 2.23 -5.30 -24.08
CA ASN A 146 2.36 -4.96 -25.50
C ASN A 146 3.52 -5.68 -26.20
N ARG A 147 4.39 -6.38 -25.45
CA ARG A 147 5.53 -7.14 -25.95
C ARG A 147 5.28 -8.64 -26.08
N ARG A 148 4.07 -9.12 -25.82
CA ARG A 148 3.71 -10.53 -26.08
C ARG A 148 3.39 -10.67 -27.58
N PRO A 149 4.13 -11.51 -28.34
CA PRO A 149 3.84 -11.79 -29.74
C PRO A 149 2.52 -12.54 -29.93
#